data_AF-A0A2N1DN85-F1
#
_entry.id   AF-A0A2N1DN85-F1
#
_cell.length_a   1.000
_cell.length_b   1.000
_cell.length_c   1.000
_cell.angle_alpha   90.00
_cell.angle_beta   90.00
_cell.angle_gamma   90.00
#
_symmetry.space_group_name_H-M   'P 1'
#
loop_
_entity.id
_entity.type
_entity.pdbx_description
1 polymer ?
#
loop_
_entity_poly.entity_id
_entity_poly.type
_entity_poly.pdbx_seq_one_letter_code
_entity_poly.pdbx_strand_id
1 'polypeptide(L)'
;MNDISRIKNLAIDRYHGDRLGDNGPAHWDRAWENAKMLIPITKANATVVQLFCYLHDCCAVHDGHEPEHGPAAAFFIKQNKKLFSFLSAVEFKLLVDACAGHTFHQLSQSATIGTCWDADRLDLGRLGIYPQHAFFSTQAAKNPAVIERAYQNSIT
;
A
#
# COMPACT_ATOMS: atom_id res chain seq x y z
N MET A 1 -13.41 17.18 6.70
CA MET A 1 -12.74 15.96 6.18
C MET A 1 -11.52 16.42 5.40
N ASN A 2 -10.32 15.92 5.70
CA ASN A 2 -9.11 16.30 4.94
C ASN A 2 -9.10 15.57 3.58
N ASP A 3 -8.25 16.04 2.65
CA ASP A 3 -8.22 15.51 1.27
C ASP A 3 -7.98 14.00 1.21
N ILE A 4 -7.16 13.46 2.11
CA ILE A 4 -6.83 12.03 2.17
C ILE A 4 -8.04 11.19 2.62
N SER A 5 -8.79 11.62 3.62
CA SER A 5 -10.02 10.92 4.04
C SER A 5 -11.06 10.88 2.92
N ARG A 6 -11.19 11.96 2.14
CA ARG A 6 -12.07 11.99 0.97
C ARG A 6 -11.59 11.00 -0.11
N ILE A 7 -10.29 10.93 -0.35
CA ILE A 7 -9.69 9.97 -1.29
C ILE A 7 -9.91 8.52 -0.84
N LYS A 8 -9.75 8.22 0.46
CA LYS A 8 -10.04 6.89 1.00
C LYS A 8 -11.49 6.48 0.76
N ASN A 9 -12.45 7.38 1.02
CA ASN A 9 -13.86 7.09 0.75
C ASN A 9 -14.13 6.83 -0.74
N LEU A 10 -13.52 7.63 -1.62
CA LEU A 10 -13.62 7.39 -3.07
C LEU A 10 -13.01 6.03 -3.47
N ALA A 11 -11.91 5.62 -2.85
CA ALA A 11 -11.30 4.32 -3.07
C ALA A 11 -12.24 3.18 -2.63
N ILE A 12 -12.92 3.33 -1.50
CA ILE A 12 -13.93 2.38 -1.01
C ILE A 12 -15.14 2.29 -1.95
N ASP A 13 -15.58 3.41 -2.52
CA ASP A 13 -16.68 3.45 -3.49
C ASP A 13 -16.26 2.81 -4.83
N ARG A 14 -14.97 2.92 -5.19
CA ARG A 14 -14.39 2.34 -6.40
C ARG A 14 -14.12 0.84 -6.28
N TYR A 15 -13.85 0.34 -5.09
CA TYR A 15 -13.52 -1.06 -4.83
C TYR A 15 -14.75 -1.96 -5.00
N HIS A 16 -14.61 -2.98 -5.84
CA HIS A 16 -15.70 -3.90 -6.19
C HIS A 16 -15.44 -5.35 -5.75
N GLY A 17 -14.29 -5.63 -5.14
CA GLY A 17 -14.03 -6.92 -4.48
C GLY A 17 -14.82 -7.07 -3.16
N ASP A 18 -14.62 -8.20 -2.49
CA ASP A 18 -15.20 -8.41 -1.16
C ASP A 18 -14.56 -7.44 -0.16
N ARG A 19 -15.40 -6.64 0.52
CA ARG A 19 -14.95 -5.67 1.53
C ARG A 19 -14.41 -6.34 2.79
N LEU A 20 -14.76 -7.60 3.00
CA LEU A 20 -14.23 -8.44 4.07
C LEU A 20 -13.14 -9.39 3.56
N GLY A 21 -12.84 -9.36 2.26
CA GLY A 21 -11.84 -10.19 1.60
C GLY A 21 -10.41 -9.68 1.75
N ASP A 22 -9.51 -10.32 1.00
CA ASP A 22 -8.05 -10.20 1.12
C ASP A 22 -7.54 -8.78 0.80
N ASN A 23 -8.21 -8.10 -0.13
CA ASN A 23 -7.82 -6.78 -0.64
C ASN A 23 -8.76 -5.67 -0.12
N GLY A 24 -9.56 -5.98 0.91
CA GLY A 24 -10.58 -5.08 1.44
C GLY A 24 -10.03 -3.92 2.31
N PRO A 25 -10.87 -2.94 2.69
CA PRO A 25 -10.42 -1.75 3.44
C PRO A 25 -9.72 -2.03 4.77
N ALA A 26 -10.00 -3.17 5.42
CA ALA A 26 -9.30 -3.59 6.64
C ALA A 26 -7.80 -3.82 6.38
N HIS A 27 -7.44 -4.41 5.23
CA HIS A 27 -6.05 -4.55 4.80
C HIS A 27 -5.40 -3.19 4.59
N TRP A 28 -6.09 -2.23 3.95
CA TRP A 28 -5.55 -0.90 3.70
C TRP A 28 -5.21 -0.14 4.98
N ASP A 29 -6.05 -0.30 6.02
CA ASP A 29 -5.79 0.28 7.33
C ASP A 29 -4.60 -0.38 8.02
N ARG A 30 -4.48 -1.72 7.97
CA ARG A 30 -3.30 -2.40 8.51
C ARG A 30 -2.02 -2.06 7.75
N ALA A 31 -2.07 -1.93 6.43
CA ALA A 31 -0.96 -1.45 5.62
C ALA A 31 -0.53 -0.04 6.06
N TRP A 32 -1.48 0.86 6.37
CA TRP A 32 -1.14 2.17 6.92
C TRP A 32 -0.55 2.09 8.33
N GLU A 33 -1.06 1.22 9.21
CA GLU A 33 -0.44 0.96 10.53
C GLU A 33 1.00 0.47 10.39
N ASN A 34 1.27 -0.44 9.46
CA ASN A 34 2.60 -0.93 9.14
C ASN A 34 3.51 0.20 8.66
N ALA A 35 3.03 1.01 7.70
CA ALA A 35 3.77 2.15 7.17
C ALA A 35 4.20 3.16 8.25
N LYS A 36 3.35 3.43 9.25
CA LYS A 36 3.68 4.34 10.35
C LYS A 36 4.88 3.86 11.19
N MET A 37 5.12 2.55 11.26
CA MET A 37 6.32 2.00 11.90
C MET A 37 7.58 2.25 11.06
N LEU A 38 7.46 2.22 9.73
CA LEU A 38 8.58 2.31 8.80
C LEU A 38 9.02 3.75 8.52
N ILE A 39 8.07 4.66 8.30
CA ILE A 39 8.32 6.06 7.87
C ILE A 39 9.38 6.80 8.71
N PRO A 40 9.36 6.75 10.06
CA PRO A 40 10.37 7.46 10.87
C PRO A 40 11.81 7.01 10.61
N ILE A 41 11.99 5.75 10.19
CA ILE A 41 13.28 5.11 9.96
C ILE A 41 13.70 5.31 8.50
N THR A 42 12.79 5.07 7.56
CA THR A 42 13.08 5.11 6.11
C THR A 42 13.16 6.52 5.56
N LYS A 43 12.60 7.51 6.28
CA LYS A 43 12.41 8.89 5.81
C LYS A 43 11.59 8.99 4.53
N ALA A 44 10.73 8.00 4.29
CA ALA A 44 9.77 7.99 3.18
C ALA A 44 8.81 9.19 3.25
N ASN A 45 8.33 9.62 2.08
CA ASN A 45 7.30 10.64 2.00
C ASN A 45 5.98 10.09 2.57
N ALA A 46 5.60 10.55 3.77
CA ALA A 46 4.44 10.05 4.50
C ALA A 46 3.12 10.22 3.73
N THR A 47 2.96 11.33 3.02
CA THR A 47 1.75 11.62 2.23
C THR A 47 1.58 10.61 1.09
N VAL A 48 2.65 10.34 0.34
CA VAL A 48 2.62 9.35 -0.75
C VAL A 48 2.36 7.94 -0.20
N VAL A 49 3.02 7.56 0.89
CA VAL A 49 2.83 6.25 1.52
C VAL A 49 1.40 6.07 1.99
N GLN A 50 0.82 7.06 2.66
CA GLN A 50 -0.56 7.00 3.12
C GLN A 50 -1.56 6.87 1.97
N LEU A 51 -1.38 7.64 0.90
CA LEU A 51 -2.20 7.55 -0.30
C LEU A 51 -2.09 6.18 -0.96
N PHE A 52 -0.88 5.62 -1.06
CA PHE A 52 -0.67 4.27 -1.56
C PHE A 52 -1.45 3.24 -0.76
N CYS A 53 -1.36 3.26 0.58
CA CYS A 53 -2.04 2.28 1.44
C CYS A 53 -3.56 2.25 1.18
N TYR A 54 -4.18 3.39 0.88
CA TYR A 54 -5.63 3.46 0.60
C TYR A 54 -6.03 3.26 -0.86
N LEU A 55 -5.08 3.20 -1.80
CA LEU A 55 -5.38 3.18 -3.24
C LEU A 55 -4.84 1.97 -3.98
N HIS A 56 -3.79 1.30 -3.49
CA HIS A 56 -3.10 0.24 -4.24
C HIS A 56 -4.03 -0.89 -4.72
N ASP A 57 -4.99 -1.26 -3.87
CA ASP A 57 -5.96 -2.33 -4.10
C ASP A 57 -7.35 -1.83 -4.52
N CYS A 58 -7.57 -0.52 -4.67
CA CYS A 58 -8.93 0.00 -4.91
C CYS A 58 -9.53 -0.43 -6.26
N CYS A 59 -8.76 -1.10 -7.11
CA CYS A 59 -9.18 -1.65 -8.39
C CYS A 59 -9.12 -3.19 -8.46
N ALA A 60 -8.82 -3.87 -7.35
CA ALA A 60 -8.96 -5.33 -7.28
C ALA A 60 -10.44 -5.72 -7.37
N VAL A 61 -10.72 -6.81 -8.07
CA VAL A 61 -12.08 -7.31 -8.32
C VAL A 61 -12.30 -8.72 -7.78
N HIS A 62 -11.23 -9.45 -7.48
CA HIS A 62 -11.31 -10.76 -6.84
C HIS A 62 -10.23 -10.90 -5.76
N ASP A 63 -10.45 -11.81 -4.82
CA ASP A 63 -9.43 -12.22 -3.87
C ASP A 63 -8.39 -13.14 -4.55
N GLY A 64 -7.21 -13.24 -3.93
CA GLY A 64 -6.10 -14.02 -4.45
C GLY A 64 -5.24 -13.31 -5.50
N HIS A 65 -4.64 -14.08 -6.41
CA HIS A 65 -3.60 -13.57 -7.31
C HIS A 65 -4.20 -12.81 -8.51
N GLU A 66 -4.15 -11.48 -8.46
CA GLU A 66 -4.65 -10.58 -9.52
C GLU A 66 -3.62 -9.49 -9.86
N PRO A 67 -2.49 -9.77 -10.53
CA PRO A 67 -1.40 -8.79 -10.67
C PRO A 67 -1.78 -7.48 -11.39
N GLU A 68 -2.86 -7.48 -12.16
CA GLU A 68 -3.35 -6.31 -12.92
C GLU A 68 -4.01 -5.22 -12.06
N HIS A 69 -4.37 -5.49 -10.80
CA HIS A 69 -5.02 -4.47 -9.95
C HIS A 69 -4.09 -3.28 -9.64
N GLY A 70 -2.78 -3.50 -9.53
CA GLY A 70 -1.80 -2.44 -9.35
C GLY A 70 -1.76 -1.46 -10.54
N PRO A 71 -1.52 -1.92 -11.77
CA PRO A 71 -1.65 -1.11 -12.98
C PRO A 71 -3.01 -0.41 -13.11
N ALA A 72 -4.11 -1.09 -12.75
CA ALA A 72 -5.45 -0.52 -12.78
C ALA A 72 -5.62 0.63 -11.76
N ALA A 73 -5.12 0.48 -10.54
CA ALA A 73 -5.11 1.53 -9.52
C ALA A 73 -4.28 2.75 -9.99
N ALA A 74 -3.11 2.51 -10.58
CA ALA A 74 -2.28 3.57 -11.16
C ALA A 74 -2.99 4.31 -12.30
N PHE A 75 -3.73 3.60 -13.16
CA PHE A 75 -4.55 4.20 -14.20
C PHE A 75 -5.68 5.04 -13.61
N PHE A 76 -6.39 4.53 -12.60
CA PHE A 76 -7.42 5.27 -11.87
C PHE A 76 -6.89 6.59 -11.28
N ILE A 77 -5.72 6.57 -10.66
CA ILE A 77 -5.05 7.77 -10.10
C ILE A 77 -4.76 8.79 -11.21
N LYS A 78 -4.24 8.34 -12.37
CA LYS A 78 -3.96 9.20 -13.52
C LYS A 78 -5.22 9.86 -14.08
N GLN A 79 -6.31 9.10 -14.23
CA GLN A 79 -7.60 9.64 -14.71
C GLN A 79 -8.16 10.70 -13.75
N ASN A 80 -7.88 10.55 -12.45
CA ASN A 80 -8.36 11.44 -11.40
C ASN A 80 -7.31 12.45 -10.91
N LYS A 81 -6.31 12.79 -11.74
CA LYS A 81 -5.16 13.65 -11.36
C LYS A 81 -5.53 14.93 -10.60
N LYS A 82 -6.67 15.56 -10.93
CA LYS A 82 -7.13 16.80 -10.26
C LYS A 82 -7.38 16.61 -8.75
N LEU A 83 -7.79 15.41 -8.31
CA LEU A 83 -8.00 15.08 -6.90
C LEU A 83 -6.69 15.11 -6.10
N PHE A 84 -5.56 14.95 -6.78
CA PHE A 84 -4.21 14.91 -6.20
C PHE A 84 -3.44 16.20 -6.48
N SER A 85 -4.13 17.31 -6.77
CA SER A 85 -3.51 18.60 -7.11
C SER A 85 -2.67 19.21 -5.99
N PHE A 86 -2.81 18.72 -4.76
CA PHE A 86 -1.96 19.09 -3.62
C PHE A 86 -0.60 18.37 -3.61
N LEU A 87 -0.40 17.36 -4.46
CA LEU A 87 0.90 16.71 -4.64
C LEU A 87 1.75 17.46 -5.65
N SER A 88 3.06 17.52 -5.41
CA SER A 88 4.02 17.88 -6.46
C SER A 88 4.04 16.85 -7.58
N ALA A 89 4.61 17.20 -8.74
CA ALA A 89 4.77 16.27 -9.85
C ALA A 89 5.60 15.02 -9.48
N VAL A 90 6.58 15.17 -8.60
CA VAL A 90 7.42 14.07 -8.10
C VAL A 90 6.63 13.15 -7.19
N GLU A 91 5.86 13.70 -6.24
CA GLU A 91 5.02 12.91 -5.33
C GLU A 91 3.92 12.16 -6.08
N PHE A 92 3.27 12.83 -7.04
CA PHE A 92 2.27 12.20 -7.90
C PHE A 92 2.86 11.04 -8.69
N LYS A 93 4.07 11.21 -9.24
CA LYS A 93 4.78 10.15 -9.95
C LYS A 93 5.11 8.97 -9.01
N LEU A 94 5.61 9.25 -7.80
CA LEU A 94 5.91 8.20 -6.82
C LEU A 94 4.67 7.40 -6.43
N LEU A 95 3.53 8.06 -6.21
CA LEU A 95 2.26 7.39 -5.91
C LEU A 95 1.82 6.47 -7.05
N VAL A 96 1.84 6.98 -8.28
CA VAL A 96 1.49 6.21 -9.48
C VAL A 96 2.40 4.99 -9.66
N ASP A 97 3.72 5.17 -9.54
CA ASP A 97 4.69 4.09 -9.71
C ASP A 97 4.57 3.05 -8.59
N ALA A 98 4.33 3.49 -7.34
CA ALA A 98 4.13 2.61 -6.20
C ALA A 98 2.92 1.70 -6.42
N CYS A 99 1.76 2.26 -6.77
CA CYS A 99 0.55 1.48 -7.06
C CYS A 99 0.76 0.56 -8.27
N ALA A 100 1.37 1.05 -9.37
CA ALA A 100 1.57 0.25 -10.57
C ALA A 100 2.44 -1.00 -10.33
N GLY A 101 3.44 -0.90 -9.46
CA GLY A 101 4.48 -1.92 -9.32
C GLY A 101 4.31 -2.92 -8.19
N HIS A 102 3.40 -2.69 -7.23
CA HIS A 102 3.41 -3.42 -5.97
C HIS A 102 3.12 -4.93 -6.10
N THR A 103 2.35 -5.33 -7.11
CA THR A 103 1.96 -6.73 -7.39
C THR A 103 3.05 -7.58 -8.05
N PHE A 104 4.14 -6.98 -8.54
CA PHE A 104 5.15 -7.69 -9.33
C PHE A 104 6.30 -8.29 -8.52
N HIS A 105 6.18 -8.36 -7.19
CA HIS A 105 7.18 -8.97 -6.30
C HIS A 105 8.58 -8.34 -6.37
N GLN A 106 8.68 -7.09 -6.83
CA GLN A 106 9.96 -6.38 -6.99
C GLN A 106 10.42 -5.72 -5.67
N LEU A 107 11.71 -5.41 -5.57
CA LEU A 107 12.26 -4.57 -4.51
C LEU A 107 12.56 -3.18 -5.07
N SER A 108 12.45 -2.14 -4.25
CA SER A 108 12.75 -0.76 -4.66
C SER A 108 13.88 -0.15 -3.85
N GLN A 109 14.75 0.61 -4.52
CA GLN A 109 15.77 1.44 -3.88
C GLN A 109 15.23 2.81 -3.44
N SER A 110 14.03 3.18 -3.89
CA SER A 110 13.36 4.41 -3.42
C SER A 110 12.83 4.18 -2.01
N ALA A 111 13.22 5.02 -1.06
CA ALA A 111 12.72 4.93 0.32
C ALA A 111 11.18 4.97 0.38
N THR A 112 10.55 5.81 -0.44
CA THR A 112 9.08 5.94 -0.48
C THR A 112 8.42 4.70 -1.10
N ILE A 113 8.81 4.31 -2.32
CA ILE A 113 8.19 3.15 -3.00
C ILE A 113 8.48 1.85 -2.23
N GLY A 114 9.70 1.69 -1.72
CA GLY A 114 10.06 0.55 -0.88
C GLY A 114 9.22 0.49 0.40
N THR A 115 8.98 1.64 1.06
CA THR A 115 8.10 1.69 2.24
C THR A 115 6.64 1.35 1.88
N CYS A 116 6.14 1.81 0.73
CA CYS A 116 4.80 1.43 0.24
C CYS A 116 4.67 -0.09 0.14
N TRP A 117 5.56 -0.72 -0.63
CA TRP A 117 5.49 -2.16 -0.88
C TRP A 117 5.77 -2.99 0.37
N ASP A 118 6.68 -2.54 1.22
CA ASP A 118 6.96 -3.23 2.48
C ASP A 118 5.77 -3.18 3.44
N ALA A 119 5.07 -2.04 3.51
CA ALA A 119 3.90 -1.87 4.37
C ALA A 119 2.73 -2.79 3.98
N ASP A 120 2.50 -2.96 2.68
CA ASP A 120 1.56 -3.93 2.11
C ASP A 120 1.99 -5.38 2.43
N ARG A 121 3.23 -5.75 2.08
CA ARG A 121 3.76 -7.13 2.29
C ARG A 121 3.85 -7.55 3.75
N LEU A 122 4.00 -6.60 4.68
CA LEU A 122 3.98 -6.88 6.10
C LEU A 122 2.62 -7.43 6.58
N ASP A 123 1.53 -7.17 5.85
CA ASP A 123 0.19 -7.66 6.17
C ASP A 123 -0.13 -9.03 5.53
N LEU A 124 0.86 -9.74 4.98
CA LEU A 124 0.66 -11.04 4.31
C LEU A 124 0.19 -12.16 5.25
N GLY A 125 0.32 -12.01 6.58
CA GLY A 125 -0.18 -13.01 7.52
C GLY A 125 -1.69 -13.19 7.45
N ARG A 126 -2.44 -12.17 6.98
CA ARG A 126 -3.89 -12.29 6.68
C ARG A 126 -4.19 -13.40 5.67
N LEU A 127 -3.24 -13.69 4.78
CA LEU A 127 -3.31 -14.72 3.74
C LEU A 127 -2.68 -16.05 4.21
N GLY A 128 -2.37 -16.19 5.50
CA GLY A 128 -1.65 -17.34 6.05
C GLY A 128 -0.16 -17.39 5.67
N ILE A 129 0.41 -16.29 5.20
CA ILE A 129 1.80 -16.22 4.74
C ILE A 129 2.64 -15.47 5.78
N TYR A 130 3.64 -16.13 6.36
CA TYR A 130 4.61 -15.45 7.22
C TYR A 130 5.56 -14.58 6.36
N PRO A 131 5.63 -13.26 6.57
CA PRO A 131 6.47 -12.38 5.74
C PRO A 131 7.96 -12.71 5.89
N GLN A 132 8.68 -12.78 4.76
CA GLN A 132 10.11 -13.12 4.75
C GLN A 132 10.99 -11.93 4.40
N HIS A 133 12.14 -11.83 5.07
CA HIS A 133 13.09 -10.72 4.95
C HIS A 133 13.55 -10.44 3.50
N ALA A 134 13.64 -11.49 2.67
CA ALA A 134 14.10 -11.39 1.29
C ALA A 134 13.16 -10.57 0.39
N PHE A 135 11.89 -10.40 0.78
CA PHE A 135 10.87 -9.68 0.00
C PHE A 135 10.68 -8.23 0.45
N PHE A 136 11.49 -7.74 1.38
CA PHE A 136 11.46 -6.35 1.83
C PHE A 136 12.55 -5.49 1.19
N SER A 137 12.15 -4.29 0.79
CA SER A 137 13.01 -3.27 0.19
C SER A 137 13.86 -2.59 1.25
N THR A 138 13.28 -2.26 2.40
CA THR A 138 13.89 -1.42 3.43
C THR A 138 14.47 -2.24 4.57
N GLN A 139 15.54 -1.73 5.20
CA GLN A 139 16.09 -2.34 6.41
C GLN A 139 15.11 -2.27 7.59
N ALA A 140 14.25 -1.24 7.62
CA ALA A 140 13.23 -1.10 8.65
C ALA A 140 12.24 -2.26 8.64
N ALA A 141 11.75 -2.66 7.46
CA ALA A 141 10.82 -3.78 7.32
C ALA A 141 11.47 -5.15 7.52
N LYS A 142 12.80 -5.25 7.34
CA LYS A 142 13.58 -6.47 7.64
C LYS A 142 13.81 -6.72 9.13
N ASN A 143 13.40 -5.79 10.00
CA ASN A 143 13.55 -5.96 11.44
C ASN A 143 12.60 -7.07 11.93
N PRO A 144 13.10 -8.14 12.58
CA PRO A 144 12.25 -9.21 13.11
C PRO A 144 11.11 -8.74 14.01
N ALA A 145 11.33 -7.70 14.82
CA ALA A 145 10.29 -7.16 15.70
C ALA A 145 9.17 -6.45 14.93
N VAL A 146 9.49 -5.83 13.78
CA VAL A 146 8.49 -5.22 12.89
C VAL A 146 7.67 -6.30 12.19
N ILE A 147 8.33 -7.33 11.68
CA ILE A 147 7.68 -8.46 11.02
C ILE A 147 6.75 -9.18 11.98
N GLU A 148 7.24 -9.52 13.17
CA GLU A 148 6.44 -10.23 14.16
C GLU A 148 5.21 -9.42 14.57
N ARG A 149 5.39 -8.12 14.83
CA ARG A 149 4.28 -7.23 15.18
C ARG A 149 3.23 -7.14 14.06
N ALA A 150 3.67 -6.99 12.81
CA ALA A 150 2.76 -6.91 11.67
C ALA A 150 2.05 -8.24 11.43
N TYR A 151 2.76 -9.36 11.54
CA TYR A 151 2.19 -10.70 11.41
C TYR A 151 1.09 -10.93 12.45
N GLN A 152 1.36 -10.68 13.74
CA GLN A 152 0.36 -10.82 14.80
C GLN A 152 -0.88 -9.95 14.56
N ASN A 153 -0.68 -8.70 14.09
CA ASN A 153 -1.78 -7.79 13.77
C ASN A 153 -2.62 -8.23 12.55
N SER A 154 -2.03 -9.02 11.64
CA SER A 154 -2.70 -9.47 10.42
C SER A 154 -3.56 -10.74 10.60
N ILE A 155 -3.39 -11.46 11.73
CA ILE A 155 -4.09 -12.72 12.04
C ILE A 155 -5.14 -12.61 13.15
N THR A 156 -5.36 -11.40 13.68
CA THR A 156 -6.35 -11.07 14.73
C THR A 156 -7.49 -10.26 14.17
#